data_AF-M3K733-F1
#
_entry.id   AF-M3K733-F1
#
_cell.length_a   1.000
_cell.length_b   1.000
_cell.length_c   1.000
_cell.angle_alpha   90.00
_cell.angle_beta   90.00
_cell.angle_gamma   90.00
#
_symmetry.space_group_name_H-M   'P 1'
#
loop_
_entity.id
_entity.type
_entity.pdbx_description
1 polymer ?
#
loop_
_entity_poly.entity_id
_entity_poly.type
_entity_poly.pdbx_seq_one_letter_code
_entity_poly.pdbx_strand_id
1 'polypeptide(L)'
;MNRETIAQVFEYLNKRDECPTDNEFDGRMGARISSIFVIMATSAIGTLLPLLSSKYSFIRMPPWVFFICKFFGSGVIVATAFIHLLEPAADALGDECLTGPITDYPWAFGICLMTLMLLFFFELVAYQMIDRKISNANSLEAGNGHTHSHFGDESMYTKQVDKNLKETDDEVVTDEQEHSHEKEVTTNPYPSHFSHAHEHQDPSVIGTPVNDQSKEQYYGQLLNVFVLEFGVMFHSVFIGLALAVSGDEFKSLYIVLVFHQMFEGLGLGTRIATTDWSRHRYTPWILAVAYTLCTPIAIAIGLGVRDSYPPGSRRSLITNGVFDAISAGILVYTGIVELMAHEFLYSDEFKGKDGFRRMLLAYFVMCWGAGLMALLGKWA
;
A
#
# COMPACT_ATOMS: atom_id res chain seq x y z
N MET A 1 52.23 -3.42 11.09
CA MET A 1 51.04 -2.66 10.67
C MET A 1 51.55 -1.47 9.86
N ASN A 2 51.16 -1.32 8.60
CA ASN A 2 51.71 -0.29 7.71
C ASN A 2 51.25 1.11 8.16
N ARG A 3 52.07 2.15 7.92
CA ARG A 3 51.75 3.54 8.30
C ARG A 3 50.41 4.01 7.70
N GLU A 4 50.09 3.57 6.49
CA GLU A 4 48.80 3.84 5.83
C GLU A 4 47.63 3.18 6.56
N THR A 5 47.80 1.96 7.07
CA THR A 5 46.76 1.27 7.84
C THR A 5 46.50 1.95 9.18
N ILE A 6 47.54 2.50 9.82
CA ILE A 6 47.41 3.28 11.05
C ILE A 6 46.72 4.61 10.77
N ALA A 7 47.06 5.29 9.67
CA ALA A 7 46.42 6.54 9.27
C ALA A 7 44.93 6.34 8.96
N GLN A 8 44.58 5.30 8.21
CA GLN A 8 43.19 4.94 7.92
C GLN A 8 42.40 4.58 9.18
N VAL A 9 43.02 3.85 10.12
CA VAL A 9 42.39 3.54 11.41
C VAL A 9 42.22 4.80 12.25
N PHE A 10 43.19 5.71 12.28
CA PHE A 10 43.07 6.99 12.99
C PHE A 10 42.02 7.90 12.35
N GLU A 11 41.94 7.96 11.03
CA GLU A 11 40.92 8.71 10.29
C GLU A 11 39.53 8.12 10.53
N TYR A 12 39.39 6.79 10.50
CA TYR A 12 38.15 6.10 10.85
C TYR A 12 37.75 6.28 12.32
N LEU A 13 38.72 6.35 13.24
CA LEU A 13 38.47 6.60 14.66
C LEU A 13 38.16 8.08 14.95
N ASN A 14 38.80 9.03 14.27
CA ASN A 14 38.47 10.45 14.39
C ASN A 14 37.08 10.75 13.81
N LYS A 15 36.77 10.19 12.65
CA LYS A 15 35.46 10.34 12.01
C LYS A 15 34.33 9.67 12.80
N ARG A 16 34.66 8.72 13.69
CA ARG A 16 33.72 8.19 14.70
C ARG A 16 33.34 9.22 15.77
N ASP A 17 34.17 10.22 16.02
CA ASP A 17 34.00 11.26 17.03
C ASP A 17 33.48 12.60 16.44
N GLU A 18 33.11 12.63 15.15
CA GLU A 18 32.71 13.87 14.42
C GLU A 18 31.19 14.14 14.37
N CYS A 19 30.34 13.20 14.79
CA CYS A 19 28.90 13.45 14.78
C CYS A 19 28.51 14.51 15.82
N PRO A 20 27.69 15.51 15.44
CA PRO A 20 27.13 16.45 16.39
C PRO A 20 26.42 15.73 17.54
N THR A 21 26.81 16.07 18.78
CA THR A 21 26.12 15.61 19.99
C THR A 21 25.15 16.65 20.55
N ASP A 22 25.06 17.82 19.91
CA ASP A 22 24.15 18.89 20.27
C ASP A 22 22.92 18.91 19.34
N ASN A 23 21.85 19.57 19.76
CA ASN A 23 20.64 19.78 18.96
C ASN A 23 20.44 21.28 18.68
N GLU A 24 19.69 21.59 17.63
CA GLU A 24 19.48 22.98 17.21
C GLU A 24 18.32 23.67 17.97
N PHE A 25 17.92 23.16 19.14
CA PHE A 25 16.73 23.63 19.83
C PHE A 25 16.74 25.14 20.12
N ASP A 26 15.89 25.88 19.41
CA ASP A 26 15.82 27.36 19.40
C ASP A 26 15.17 28.00 20.66
N GLY A 27 14.85 27.21 21.68
CA GLY A 27 14.24 27.70 22.94
C GLY A 27 12.74 27.97 22.90
N ARG A 28 12.04 27.80 21.76
CA ARG A 28 10.62 28.17 21.61
C ARG A 28 9.64 27.15 22.19
N MET A 29 9.74 26.90 23.49
CA MET A 29 8.95 25.87 24.19
C MET A 29 7.44 26.04 24.03
N GLY A 30 6.92 27.27 24.15
CA GLY A 30 5.49 27.54 24.02
C GLY A 30 4.93 27.18 22.64
N ALA A 31 5.70 27.43 21.57
CA ALA A 31 5.29 27.08 20.22
C ALA A 31 5.30 25.56 19.98
N ARG A 32 6.25 24.84 20.56
CA ARG A 32 6.30 23.36 20.49
C ARG A 32 5.20 22.70 21.30
N ILE A 33 4.85 23.25 22.46
CA ILE A 33 3.68 22.79 23.20
C ILE A 33 2.41 23.05 22.39
N SER A 34 2.31 24.20 21.70
CA SER A 34 1.16 24.50 20.84
C SER A 34 1.05 23.52 19.67
N SER A 35 2.17 23.06 19.10
CA SER A 35 2.15 22.14 17.94
C SER A 35 1.54 20.79 18.29
N ILE A 36 1.71 20.30 19.52
CA ILE A 36 1.03 19.08 20.03
C ILE A 36 -0.48 19.19 19.83
N PHE A 37 -1.09 20.29 20.25
CA PHE A 37 -2.54 20.46 20.19
C PHE A 37 -3.04 20.74 18.77
N VAL A 38 -2.31 21.57 18.01
CA VAL A 38 -2.70 21.91 16.64
C VAL A 38 -2.61 20.70 15.73
N ILE A 39 -1.49 19.97 15.76
CA ILE A 39 -1.32 18.74 14.97
C ILE A 39 -2.35 17.69 15.39
N MET A 40 -2.59 17.49 16.69
CA MET A 40 -3.64 16.57 17.14
C MET A 40 -5.01 16.95 16.56
N ALA A 41 -5.38 18.22 16.59
CA ALA A 41 -6.67 18.68 16.06
C ALA A 41 -6.76 18.49 14.54
N THR A 42 -5.71 18.81 13.79
CA THR A 42 -5.73 18.67 12.32
C THR A 42 -5.65 17.22 11.87
N SER A 43 -4.89 16.36 12.57
CA SER A 43 -4.89 14.90 12.34
C SER A 43 -6.26 14.28 12.61
N ALA A 44 -6.91 14.71 13.70
CA ALA A 44 -8.26 14.26 14.04
C ALA A 44 -9.25 14.66 12.95
N ILE A 45 -9.18 15.89 12.45
CA ILE A 45 -10.02 16.34 11.33
C ILE A 45 -9.74 15.50 10.08
N GLY A 46 -8.47 15.31 9.71
CA GLY A 46 -8.09 14.55 8.52
C GLY A 46 -8.61 13.11 8.55
N THR A 47 -8.43 12.39 9.66
CA THR A 47 -8.80 10.97 9.76
C THR A 47 -10.27 10.74 10.11
N LEU A 48 -10.82 11.48 11.07
CA LEU A 48 -12.18 11.22 11.57
C LEU A 48 -13.24 11.75 10.62
N LEU A 49 -12.99 12.79 9.83
CA LEU A 49 -14.01 13.36 8.94
C LEU A 49 -14.46 12.36 7.86
N PRO A 50 -13.57 11.69 7.10
CA PRO A 50 -13.96 10.61 6.20
C PRO A 50 -14.66 9.44 6.89
N LEU A 51 -14.18 9.05 8.08
CA LEU A 51 -14.73 7.94 8.85
C LEU A 51 -16.14 8.23 9.40
N LEU A 52 -16.35 9.43 9.96
CA LEU A 52 -17.63 9.89 10.45
C LEU A 52 -18.65 10.00 9.32
N SER A 53 -18.21 10.52 8.17
CA SER A 53 -19.05 10.67 6.99
C SER A 53 -19.55 9.34 6.43
N SER A 54 -18.80 8.25 6.58
CA SER A 54 -19.26 6.95 6.09
C SER A 54 -20.26 6.28 7.03
N LYS A 55 -20.21 6.59 8.35
CA LYS A 55 -21.07 5.94 9.35
C LYS A 55 -22.31 6.73 9.76
N TYR A 56 -22.25 8.06 9.81
CA TYR A 56 -23.34 8.90 10.31
C TYR A 56 -24.02 9.66 9.17
N SER A 57 -25.33 9.48 9.03
CA SER A 57 -26.13 10.14 7.99
C SER A 57 -26.16 11.67 8.12
N PHE A 58 -25.95 12.21 9.32
CA PHE A 58 -25.93 13.66 9.58
C PHE A 58 -24.67 14.36 9.02
N ILE A 59 -23.53 13.66 8.91
CA ILE A 59 -22.25 14.21 8.42
C ILE A 59 -21.93 13.61 7.03
N ARG A 60 -22.94 13.10 6.31
CA ARG A 60 -22.74 12.42 5.03
C ARG A 60 -22.18 13.40 4.00
N MET A 61 -20.91 13.24 3.65
CA MET A 61 -20.28 14.01 2.60
C MET A 61 -20.97 13.75 1.25
N PRO A 62 -21.11 14.78 0.40
CA PRO A 62 -21.49 14.58 -0.97
C PRO A 62 -20.54 13.58 -1.66
N PRO A 63 -21.03 12.70 -2.55
CA PRO A 63 -20.20 11.68 -3.21
C PRO A 63 -18.96 12.25 -3.90
N TRP A 64 -19.05 13.46 -4.46
CA TRP A 64 -17.92 14.12 -5.11
C TRP A 64 -16.80 14.52 -4.14
N VAL A 65 -17.14 14.88 -2.89
CA VAL A 65 -16.13 15.21 -1.85
C VAL A 65 -15.40 13.95 -1.41
N PHE A 66 -16.15 12.87 -1.16
CA PHE A 66 -15.55 11.58 -0.81
C PHE A 66 -14.64 11.06 -1.93
N PHE A 67 -15.07 11.19 -3.18
CA PHE A 67 -14.26 10.90 -4.36
C PHE A 67 -12.95 11.70 -4.38
N ILE A 68 -13.01 13.02 -4.12
CA ILE A 68 -11.80 13.83 -4.07
C ILE A 68 -10.88 13.36 -2.94
N CYS A 69 -11.39 13.21 -1.71
CA CYS A 69 -10.58 12.79 -0.57
C CYS A 69 -9.89 11.43 -0.82
N LYS A 70 -10.61 10.47 -1.43
CA LYS A 70 -10.10 9.14 -1.76
C LYS A 70 -8.88 9.20 -2.68
N PHE A 71 -9.02 9.82 -3.85
CA PHE A 71 -7.94 9.88 -4.86
C PHE A 71 -6.83 10.87 -4.49
N PHE A 72 -7.19 12.02 -3.90
CA PHE A 72 -6.23 12.97 -3.35
C PHE A 72 -5.34 12.29 -2.32
N GLY A 73 -5.95 11.56 -1.39
CA GLY A 73 -5.26 10.80 -0.35
C GLY A 73 -4.33 9.71 -0.90
N SER A 74 -4.75 8.97 -1.93
CA SER A 74 -3.87 8.00 -2.61
C SER A 74 -2.61 8.68 -3.18
N GLY A 75 -2.76 9.86 -3.79
CA GLY A 75 -1.63 10.64 -4.28
C GLY A 75 -0.72 11.16 -3.18
N VAL A 76 -1.30 11.60 -2.06
CA VAL A 76 -0.56 12.02 -0.87
C VAL A 76 0.29 10.88 -0.33
N ILE A 77 -0.26 9.69 -0.11
CA ILE A 77 0.47 8.51 0.42
C ILE A 77 1.66 8.15 -0.47
N VAL A 78 1.47 8.14 -1.80
CA VAL A 78 2.55 7.87 -2.75
C VAL A 78 3.65 8.93 -2.64
N ALA A 79 3.30 10.21 -2.58
CA ALA A 79 4.28 11.27 -2.42
C ALA A 79 4.99 11.24 -1.06
N THR A 80 4.29 10.91 0.04
CA THR A 80 4.90 10.68 1.36
C THR A 80 6.00 9.61 1.26
N ALA A 81 5.71 8.49 0.61
CA ALA A 81 6.63 7.36 0.49
C ALA A 81 7.97 7.75 -0.15
N PHE A 82 7.94 8.55 -1.21
CA PHE A 82 9.15 8.95 -1.93
C PHE A 82 9.83 10.18 -1.34
N ILE A 83 9.07 11.23 -1.03
CA ILE A 83 9.62 12.56 -0.74
C ILE A 83 9.83 12.77 0.75
N HIS A 84 8.96 12.23 1.60
CA HIS A 84 9.03 12.45 3.04
C HIS A 84 9.63 11.28 3.81
N LEU A 85 9.84 10.15 3.13
CA LEU A 85 10.36 8.93 3.71
C LEU A 85 11.66 8.47 3.04
N LEU A 86 11.60 8.15 1.74
CA LEU A 86 12.76 7.57 1.06
C LEU A 86 13.92 8.55 0.89
N GLU A 87 13.63 9.82 0.58
CA GLU A 87 14.66 10.85 0.43
C GLU A 87 15.34 11.21 1.76
N PRO A 88 14.61 11.51 2.86
CA PRO A 88 15.25 11.76 4.15
C PRO A 88 16.01 10.55 4.69
N ALA A 89 15.55 9.33 4.36
CA ALA A 89 16.28 8.11 4.69
C ALA A 89 17.61 8.01 3.93
N ALA A 90 17.63 8.42 2.66
CA ALA A 90 18.84 8.44 1.85
C ALA A 90 19.84 9.48 2.38
N ASP A 91 19.36 10.66 2.77
CA ASP A 91 20.19 11.70 3.37
C ASP A 91 20.75 11.27 4.73
N ALA A 92 19.91 10.69 5.60
CA ALA A 92 20.34 10.24 6.93
C ALA A 92 21.36 9.10 6.88
N LEU A 93 21.22 8.14 5.97
CA LEU A 93 22.18 7.03 5.80
C LEU A 93 23.40 7.40 4.97
N GLY A 94 23.29 8.44 4.14
CA GLY A 94 24.38 8.99 3.32
C GLY A 94 25.19 10.09 4.00
N ASP A 95 24.81 10.48 5.23
CA ASP A 95 25.45 11.58 5.97
C ASP A 95 26.97 11.37 6.13
N GLU A 96 27.74 12.44 5.96
CA GLU A 96 29.20 12.40 5.99
C GLU A 96 29.75 11.92 7.34
N CYS A 97 29.01 12.08 8.44
CA CYS A 97 29.40 11.54 9.74
C CYS A 97 29.42 10.00 9.74
N LEU A 98 28.55 9.36 8.95
CA LEU A 98 28.52 7.91 8.88
C LEU A 98 29.73 7.40 8.08
N THR A 99 30.38 6.37 8.61
CA THR A 99 31.57 5.77 8.02
C THR A 99 31.48 4.27 7.91
N GLY A 100 32.11 3.74 6.87
CA GLY A 100 32.21 2.32 6.60
C GLY A 100 31.08 1.81 5.70
N PRO A 101 30.72 0.51 5.80
CA PRO A 101 29.84 -0.14 4.83
C PRO A 101 28.45 0.48 4.65
N ILE A 102 28.01 1.30 5.60
CA ILE A 102 26.70 1.97 5.57
C ILE A 102 26.64 3.15 4.60
N THR A 103 27.79 3.75 4.26
CA THR A 103 27.86 4.83 3.26
C THR A 103 28.37 4.35 1.90
N ASP A 104 28.93 3.13 1.82
CA ASP A 104 29.45 2.54 0.58
C ASP A 104 28.37 2.06 -0.40
N TYR A 105 27.13 1.93 0.05
CA TYR A 105 26.00 1.45 -0.76
C TYR A 105 24.75 2.29 -0.45
N PRO A 106 23.86 2.55 -1.43
CA PRO A 106 22.59 3.25 -1.21
C PRO A 106 21.60 2.41 -0.37
N TRP A 107 21.87 2.28 0.93
CA TRP A 107 21.13 1.41 1.83
C TRP A 107 19.67 1.82 2.00
N ALA A 108 19.33 3.10 1.93
CA ALA A 108 17.94 3.54 2.00
C ALA A 108 17.09 2.90 0.88
N PHE A 109 17.57 2.97 -0.37
CA PHE A 109 16.92 2.33 -1.51
C PHE A 109 16.96 0.80 -1.42
N GLY A 110 18.05 0.23 -0.93
CA GLY A 110 18.18 -1.21 -0.71
C GLY A 110 17.17 -1.74 0.31
N ILE A 111 17.04 -1.08 1.46
CA ILE A 111 16.09 -1.43 2.53
C ILE A 111 14.66 -1.23 2.04
N CYS A 112 14.36 -0.13 1.35
CA CYS A 112 13.06 0.10 0.72
C CYS A 112 12.68 -1.05 -0.22
N LEU A 113 13.59 -1.47 -1.10
CA LEU A 113 13.37 -2.59 -2.01
C LEU A 113 13.19 -3.92 -1.28
N MET A 114 14.02 -4.20 -0.26
CA MET A 114 13.89 -5.40 0.57
C MET A 114 12.52 -5.46 1.24
N THR A 115 12.08 -4.36 1.85
CA THR A 115 10.78 -4.26 2.50
C THR A 115 9.64 -4.49 1.51
N LEU A 116 9.70 -3.87 0.33
CA LEU A 116 8.70 -4.08 -0.73
C LEU A 116 8.63 -5.55 -1.15
N MET A 117 9.78 -6.19 -1.40
CA MET A 117 9.82 -7.61 -1.80
C MET A 117 9.31 -8.54 -0.70
N LEU A 118 9.61 -8.23 0.57
CA LEU A 118 9.12 -8.99 1.71
C LEU A 118 7.61 -8.82 1.90
N LEU A 119 7.08 -7.60 1.76
CA LEU A 119 5.64 -7.37 1.81
C LEU A 119 4.90 -8.15 0.74
N PHE A 120 5.36 -8.06 -0.51
CA PHE A 120 4.77 -8.84 -1.60
C PHE A 120 4.82 -10.35 -1.33
N PHE A 121 5.95 -10.86 -0.83
CA PHE A 121 6.07 -12.27 -0.44
C PHE A 121 5.09 -12.64 0.68
N PHE A 122 4.98 -11.83 1.74
CA PHE A 122 4.06 -12.11 2.84
C PHE A 122 2.60 -12.04 2.41
N GLU A 123 2.27 -11.14 1.49
CA GLU A 123 0.95 -11.07 0.90
C GLU A 123 0.63 -12.32 0.10
N LEU A 124 1.53 -12.79 -0.78
CA LEU A 124 1.36 -14.05 -1.50
C LEU A 124 1.16 -15.26 -0.55
N VAL A 125 1.97 -15.32 0.51
CA VAL A 125 1.84 -16.38 1.52
C VAL A 125 0.50 -16.27 2.26
N ALA A 126 0.07 -15.06 2.63
CA ALA A 126 -1.21 -14.83 3.28
C ALA A 126 -2.37 -15.26 2.38
N TYR A 127 -2.36 -14.87 1.11
CA TYR A 127 -3.35 -15.32 0.12
C TYR A 127 -3.39 -16.85 0.03
N GLN A 128 -2.24 -17.51 -0.15
CA GLN A 128 -2.20 -18.96 -0.26
C GLN A 128 -2.62 -19.67 1.03
N MET A 129 -2.31 -19.11 2.20
CA MET A 129 -2.72 -19.67 3.49
C MET A 129 -4.23 -19.55 3.72
N ILE A 130 -4.83 -18.43 3.33
CA ILE A 130 -6.27 -18.21 3.44
C ILE A 130 -7.00 -19.16 2.48
N ASP A 131 -6.56 -19.24 1.21
CA ASP A 131 -7.12 -20.15 0.20
C ASP A 131 -7.07 -21.62 0.67
N ARG A 132 -5.91 -22.08 1.15
CA ARG A 132 -5.77 -23.44 1.70
C ARG A 132 -6.68 -23.68 2.90
N LYS A 133 -6.88 -22.69 3.77
CA LYS A 133 -7.74 -22.83 4.95
C LYS A 133 -9.22 -22.91 4.57
N ILE A 134 -9.63 -22.17 3.56
CA ILE A 134 -10.99 -22.20 3.00
C ILE A 134 -11.22 -23.54 2.28
N SER A 135 -10.29 -23.96 1.42
CA SER A 135 -10.34 -25.26 0.74
C SER A 135 -10.41 -26.44 1.71
N ASN A 136 -9.63 -26.41 2.80
CA ASN A 136 -9.67 -27.44 3.84
C ASN A 136 -10.98 -27.43 4.63
N ALA A 137 -11.57 -26.26 4.89
CA ALA A 137 -12.88 -26.17 5.54
C ALA A 137 -13.99 -26.75 4.64
N ASN A 138 -13.92 -26.48 3.34
CA ASN A 138 -14.90 -26.98 2.37
C ASN A 138 -14.75 -28.48 2.09
N SER A 139 -13.53 -29.03 2.09
CA SER A 139 -13.30 -30.48 1.91
C SER A 139 -13.68 -31.32 3.13
N LEU A 140 -13.80 -30.70 4.31
CA LEU A 140 -14.42 -31.33 5.48
C LEU A 140 -15.96 -31.37 5.40
N GLU A 141 -16.58 -30.46 4.63
CA GLU A 141 -18.04 -30.43 4.40
C GLU A 141 -18.48 -31.19 3.14
N ALA A 142 -17.63 -31.24 2.10
CA ALA A 142 -17.89 -31.95 0.85
C ALA A 142 -17.03 -33.22 0.75
N GLY A 143 -17.65 -34.37 1.01
CA GLY A 143 -17.06 -35.65 0.68
C GLY A 143 -16.74 -35.72 -0.83
N ASN A 144 -15.44 -35.82 -1.13
CA ASN A 144 -14.89 -36.41 -2.35
C ASN A 144 -15.07 -35.62 -3.68
N GLY A 145 -14.42 -34.46 -3.82
CA GLY A 145 -14.22 -33.77 -5.11
C GLY A 145 -12.77 -33.35 -5.31
N HIS A 146 -12.11 -33.87 -6.35
CA HIS A 146 -10.75 -33.48 -6.74
C HIS A 146 -10.72 -32.02 -7.21
N THR A 147 -9.83 -31.20 -6.65
CA THR A 147 -9.61 -29.81 -7.08
C THR A 147 -8.21 -29.65 -7.69
N HIS A 148 -8.16 -29.07 -8.89
CA HIS A 148 -6.94 -28.79 -9.64
C HIS A 148 -6.26 -27.53 -9.09
N SER A 149 -4.97 -27.60 -8.79
CA SER A 149 -4.15 -26.45 -8.36
C SER A 149 -3.78 -25.57 -9.55
N HIS A 150 -3.99 -24.26 -9.40
CA HIS A 150 -3.71 -23.21 -10.38
C HIS A 150 -2.22 -22.85 -10.46
N PHE A 151 -1.38 -23.81 -10.81
CA PHE A 151 -0.05 -23.55 -11.39
C PHE A 151 0.04 -24.38 -12.66
N GLY A 152 0.27 -23.71 -13.80
CA GLY A 152 0.02 -24.19 -15.15
C GLY A 152 0.34 -25.67 -15.37
N ASP A 153 -0.65 -26.41 -15.86
CA ASP A 153 -0.53 -27.83 -16.14
C ASP A 153 0.49 -28.05 -17.27
N GLU A 154 1.53 -28.82 -16.99
CA GLU A 154 2.62 -29.19 -17.91
C GLU A 154 2.14 -30.06 -19.09
N SER A 155 0.87 -30.48 -19.05
CA SER A 155 0.19 -31.22 -20.10
C SER A 155 -0.11 -30.39 -21.37
N MET A 156 0.02 -29.06 -21.32
CA MET A 156 -0.21 -28.20 -22.50
C MET A 156 0.93 -28.21 -23.53
N TYR A 157 2.11 -28.77 -23.20
CA TYR A 157 3.28 -28.79 -24.09
C TYR A 157 3.78 -30.18 -24.49
N THR A 158 3.23 -31.26 -23.94
CA THR A 158 3.61 -32.62 -24.33
C THR A 158 2.43 -33.35 -24.97
N LYS A 159 2.45 -33.37 -26.31
CA LYS A 159 1.56 -34.17 -27.14
C LYS A 159 1.80 -35.65 -26.82
N GLN A 160 0.94 -36.27 -26.01
CA GLN A 160 0.90 -37.73 -25.91
C GLN A 160 0.38 -38.27 -27.24
N VAL A 161 1.26 -38.98 -27.95
CA VAL A 161 0.94 -39.71 -29.17
C VAL A 161 0.27 -41.01 -28.74
N ASP A 162 -1.06 -41.03 -28.75
CA ASP A 162 -1.82 -42.28 -28.60
C ASP A 162 -1.56 -43.19 -29.80
N LYS A 163 -0.96 -44.34 -29.51
CA LYS A 163 -0.85 -45.49 -30.42
C LYS A 163 -2.21 -46.18 -30.49
N ASN A 164 -2.73 -46.31 -31.73
CA ASN A 164 -3.34 -47.52 -32.33
C ASN A 164 -4.06 -48.50 -31.38
N LEU A 165 -5.29 -49.01 -31.62
CA LEU A 165 -5.87 -49.43 -32.89
C LEU A 165 -7.34 -49.91 -32.66
N LYS A 166 -8.19 -49.58 -33.64
CA LYS A 166 -9.34 -50.29 -34.26
C LYS A 166 -10.10 -51.44 -33.58
N GLU A 167 -11.43 -51.41 -33.75
CA GLU A 167 -12.33 -52.38 -34.44
C GLU A 167 -13.78 -51.93 -34.11
N THR A 168 -14.85 -51.93 -34.93
CA THR A 168 -15.38 -52.80 -36.03
C THR A 168 -16.61 -52.02 -36.59
N ASP A 169 -16.77 -51.78 -37.88
CA ASP A 169 -17.50 -52.54 -38.94
C ASP A 169 -18.88 -51.93 -39.32
N ASP A 170 -19.19 -52.09 -40.61
CA ASP A 170 -20.21 -51.46 -41.45
C ASP A 170 -21.69 -51.78 -41.10
N GLU A 171 -22.64 -50.94 -41.55
CA GLU A 171 -23.76 -51.35 -42.43
C GLU A 171 -24.74 -50.20 -42.83
N VAL A 172 -24.88 -50.04 -44.15
CA VAL A 172 -26.08 -49.88 -45.00
C VAL A 172 -27.14 -48.78 -44.74
N VAL A 173 -27.35 -47.99 -45.80
CA VAL A 173 -28.40 -46.98 -46.05
C VAL A 173 -29.65 -47.63 -46.69
N THR A 174 -30.87 -47.23 -46.27
CA THR A 174 -32.04 -47.03 -47.15
C THR A 174 -33.03 -46.01 -46.54
N ASP A 175 -33.58 -45.18 -47.45
CA ASP A 175 -34.52 -44.04 -47.33
C ASP A 175 -35.87 -44.30 -46.60
N GLU A 176 -36.48 -43.22 -46.07
CA GLU A 176 -37.72 -42.60 -46.61
C GLU A 176 -38.30 -41.49 -45.70
N GLN A 177 -38.58 -40.31 -46.31
CA GLN A 177 -39.68 -39.32 -46.09
C GLN A 177 -40.00 -38.78 -44.66
N GLU A 178 -40.44 -37.55 -44.38
CA GLU A 178 -40.79 -36.31 -45.09
C GLU A 178 -41.01 -35.18 -44.04
N HIS A 179 -40.83 -33.92 -44.46
CA HIS A 179 -41.42 -32.67 -43.95
C HIS A 179 -41.16 -32.14 -42.52
N SER A 180 -40.45 -31.00 -42.40
CA SER A 180 -41.04 -29.66 -42.23
C SER A 180 -40.03 -28.59 -41.75
N HIS A 181 -40.28 -27.34 -42.18
CA HIS A 181 -39.71 -26.05 -41.76
C HIS A 181 -38.50 -25.47 -42.53
N GLU A 182 -38.83 -24.55 -43.44
CA GLU A 182 -37.97 -23.46 -43.92
C GLU A 182 -37.49 -22.57 -42.78
N LYS A 183 -36.16 -22.51 -42.62
CA LYS A 183 -35.42 -21.28 -42.33
C LYS A 183 -34.06 -21.40 -42.99
N GLU A 184 -33.79 -20.45 -43.88
CA GLU A 184 -32.54 -20.25 -44.59
C GLU A 184 -31.37 -20.12 -43.59
N VAL A 185 -30.46 -21.09 -43.56
CA VAL A 185 -29.19 -21.04 -42.83
C VAL A 185 -28.08 -21.31 -43.85
N THR A 186 -27.28 -20.29 -44.15
CA THR A 186 -25.99 -20.46 -44.82
C THR A 186 -25.00 -21.06 -43.81
N THR A 187 -24.79 -22.38 -43.82
CA THR A 187 -23.80 -23.06 -42.97
C THR A 187 -22.48 -23.28 -43.73
N ASN A 188 -21.40 -22.73 -43.18
CA ASN A 188 -20.02 -22.89 -43.64
C ASN A 188 -19.50 -24.30 -43.25
N PRO A 189 -18.77 -25.05 -44.10
CA PRO A 189 -18.46 -26.48 -43.91
C PRO A 189 -17.30 -26.79 -42.93
N TYR A 190 -17.04 -25.93 -41.95
CA TYR A 190 -16.00 -26.13 -40.94
C TYR A 190 -16.61 -26.36 -39.55
N PRO A 191 -16.01 -27.20 -38.68
CA PRO A 191 -16.52 -27.41 -37.33
C PRO A 191 -16.58 -26.08 -36.57
N SER A 192 -17.76 -25.73 -36.06
CA SER A 192 -18.03 -24.49 -35.32
C SER A 192 -17.47 -24.54 -33.89
N HIS A 193 -16.19 -24.86 -33.72
CA HIS A 193 -15.54 -24.92 -32.41
C HIS A 193 -14.71 -23.66 -32.08
N PHE A 194 -15.10 -22.52 -32.66
CA PHE A 194 -14.50 -21.21 -32.40
C PHE A 194 -15.54 -20.07 -32.29
N SER A 195 -16.76 -20.40 -31.86
CA SER A 195 -17.79 -19.41 -31.51
C SER A 195 -17.91 -19.23 -30.00
N HIS A 196 -16.81 -18.90 -29.33
CA HIS A 196 -16.80 -18.27 -27.99
C HIS A 196 -15.55 -17.40 -27.88
N ALA A 197 -15.61 -16.20 -28.46
CA ALA A 197 -14.62 -15.13 -28.25
C ALA A 197 -15.32 -13.82 -27.87
N HIS A 198 -16.43 -13.92 -27.13
CA HIS A 198 -17.14 -12.75 -26.63
C HIS A 198 -17.76 -12.96 -25.25
N GLU A 199 -17.09 -13.72 -24.37
CA GLU A 199 -17.45 -13.82 -22.96
C GLU A 199 -16.26 -14.30 -22.10
N HIS A 200 -15.37 -13.37 -21.78
CA HIS A 200 -14.42 -13.47 -20.66
C HIS A 200 -14.41 -12.07 -20.03
N GLN A 201 -14.75 -11.82 -18.76
CA GLN A 201 -14.92 -12.65 -17.58
C GLN A 201 -16.23 -12.26 -16.88
N ASP A 202 -17.17 -13.19 -16.80
CA ASP A 202 -18.22 -13.13 -15.78
C ASP A 202 -17.72 -13.95 -14.57
N PRO A 203 -17.63 -13.39 -13.34
CA PRO A 203 -17.13 -14.12 -12.17
C PRO A 203 -17.99 -15.30 -11.72
N SER A 204 -19.10 -15.58 -12.42
CA SER A 204 -20.15 -16.49 -11.95
C SER A 204 -20.01 -17.96 -12.37
N VAL A 205 -18.95 -18.34 -13.11
CA VAL A 205 -18.66 -19.75 -13.46
C VAL A 205 -17.39 -20.25 -12.76
N ILE A 206 -17.25 -19.93 -11.49
CA ILE A 206 -16.32 -20.59 -10.58
C ILE A 206 -17.18 -21.31 -9.55
N GLY A 207 -17.09 -22.63 -9.51
CA GLY A 207 -17.80 -23.51 -8.56
C GLY A 207 -17.35 -23.37 -7.10
N THR A 208 -16.90 -22.18 -6.69
CA THR A 208 -16.77 -21.78 -5.30
C THR A 208 -18.08 -21.14 -4.85
N PRO A 209 -18.62 -21.45 -3.67
CA PRO A 209 -19.71 -20.66 -3.12
C PRO A 209 -19.24 -19.20 -3.06
N VAL A 210 -20.06 -18.28 -3.58
CA VAL A 210 -19.84 -16.80 -3.63
C VAL A 210 -19.40 -16.19 -2.27
N ASN A 211 -19.56 -16.95 -1.19
CA ASN A 211 -19.17 -16.60 0.17
C ASN A 211 -17.66 -16.75 0.47
N ASP A 212 -16.87 -17.45 -0.34
CA ASP A 212 -15.46 -17.72 -0.03
C ASP A 212 -14.50 -16.73 -0.67
N GLN A 213 -14.74 -16.34 -1.92
CA GLN A 213 -13.98 -15.28 -2.59
C GLN A 213 -14.14 -13.92 -1.86
N SER A 214 -15.30 -13.67 -1.27
CA SER A 214 -15.56 -12.47 -0.47
C SER A 214 -14.81 -12.47 0.88
N LYS A 215 -14.55 -13.65 1.48
CA LYS A 215 -13.75 -13.75 2.71
C LYS A 215 -12.27 -13.48 2.44
N GLU A 216 -11.72 -14.01 1.35
CA GLU A 216 -10.33 -13.74 0.95
C GLU A 216 -10.09 -12.26 0.70
N GLN A 217 -10.98 -11.63 -0.07
CA GLN A 217 -10.97 -10.20 -0.33
C GLN A 217 -11.11 -9.39 0.97
N TYR A 218 -11.98 -9.83 1.90
CA TYR A 218 -12.15 -9.18 3.19
C TYR A 218 -10.87 -9.19 4.05
N TYR A 219 -10.21 -10.35 4.19
CA TYR A 219 -8.98 -10.44 5.00
C TYR A 219 -7.79 -9.75 4.34
N GLY A 220 -7.67 -9.80 3.01
CA GLY A 220 -6.66 -9.05 2.25
C GLY A 220 -6.82 -7.55 2.45
N GLN A 221 -8.04 -7.01 2.25
CA GLN A 221 -8.31 -5.59 2.49
C GLN A 221 -8.00 -5.15 3.92
N LEU A 222 -8.28 -6.01 4.90
CA LEU A 222 -7.99 -5.72 6.31
C LEU A 222 -6.48 -5.69 6.58
N LEU A 223 -5.73 -6.65 6.04
CA LEU A 223 -4.27 -6.69 6.11
C LEU A 223 -3.67 -5.42 5.51
N ASN A 224 -4.14 -5.01 4.33
CA ASN A 224 -3.60 -3.85 3.60
C ASN A 224 -3.80 -2.54 4.38
N VAL A 225 -4.95 -2.37 5.04
CA VAL A 225 -5.17 -1.22 5.94
C VAL A 225 -4.27 -1.28 7.16
N PHE A 226 -4.07 -2.43 7.79
CA PHE A 226 -3.19 -2.54 8.96
C PHE A 226 -1.71 -2.31 8.61
N VAL A 227 -1.25 -2.82 7.47
CA VAL A 227 0.12 -2.61 6.99
C VAL A 227 0.35 -1.14 6.63
N LEU A 228 -0.61 -0.51 5.94
CA LEU A 228 -0.57 0.92 5.66
C LEU A 228 -0.53 1.75 6.95
N GLU A 229 -1.43 1.47 7.90
CA GLU A 229 -1.46 2.16 9.20
C GLU A 229 -0.13 2.02 9.93
N PHE A 230 0.43 0.81 9.98
CA PHE A 230 1.71 0.57 10.63
C PHE A 230 2.83 1.42 10.01
N GLY A 231 2.94 1.46 8.67
CA GLY A 231 3.95 2.27 7.99
C GLY A 231 3.81 3.77 8.26
N VAL A 232 2.58 4.28 8.23
CA VAL A 232 2.24 5.70 8.48
C VAL A 232 2.49 6.10 9.94
N MET A 233 2.04 5.27 10.89
CA MET A 233 2.26 5.47 12.33
C MET A 233 3.74 5.51 12.65
N PHE A 234 4.51 4.63 12.03
CA PHE A 234 5.93 4.52 12.32
C PHE A 234 6.71 5.75 11.86
N HIS A 235 6.42 6.26 10.67
CA HIS A 235 6.98 7.53 10.18
C HIS A 235 6.56 8.73 11.04
N SER A 236 5.29 8.75 11.46
CA SER A 236 4.73 9.82 12.29
C SER A 236 5.46 9.99 13.64
N VAL A 237 6.08 8.93 14.16
CA VAL A 237 6.94 9.01 15.35
C VAL A 237 8.18 9.84 15.07
N PHE A 238 8.91 9.56 13.99
CA PHE A 238 10.15 10.26 13.67
C PHE A 238 9.91 11.70 13.25
N ILE A 239 8.83 11.97 12.51
CA ILE A 239 8.37 13.34 12.24
C ILE A 239 8.15 14.11 13.55
N GLY A 240 7.43 13.52 14.50
CA GLY A 240 7.13 14.17 15.78
C GLY A 240 8.39 14.46 16.61
N LEU A 241 9.33 13.52 16.62
CA LEU A 241 10.63 13.69 17.26
C LEU A 241 11.43 14.81 16.58
N ALA A 242 11.51 14.84 15.25
CA ALA A 242 12.22 15.86 14.49
C ALA A 242 11.67 17.27 14.75
N LEU A 243 10.34 17.44 14.72
CA LEU A 243 9.70 18.74 15.04
C LEU A 243 9.98 19.19 16.48
N ALA A 244 10.19 18.27 17.42
CA ALA A 244 10.47 18.61 18.81
C ALA A 244 11.87 19.21 19.02
N VAL A 245 12.83 18.87 18.16
CA VAL A 245 14.25 19.22 18.29
C VAL A 245 14.80 20.09 17.16
N SER A 246 13.96 20.43 16.17
CA SER A 246 14.31 21.32 15.04
C SER A 246 14.77 22.70 15.47
N GLY A 247 15.57 23.37 14.65
CA GLY A 247 16.14 24.67 14.94
C GLY A 247 15.39 25.85 14.32
N ASP A 248 16.10 26.63 13.50
CA ASP A 248 15.58 27.84 12.88
C ASP A 248 14.43 27.56 11.89
N GLU A 249 14.46 26.37 11.29
CA GLU A 249 13.45 25.81 10.39
C GLU A 249 12.15 25.39 11.11
N PHE A 250 12.12 25.36 12.45
CA PHE A 250 10.94 24.95 13.24
C PHE A 250 9.64 25.63 12.77
N LYS A 251 9.68 26.93 12.45
CA LYS A 251 8.49 27.67 12.00
C LYS A 251 7.96 27.14 10.66
N SER A 252 8.86 26.83 9.73
CA SER A 252 8.48 26.28 8.43
C SER A 252 7.96 24.86 8.60
N LEU A 253 8.76 24.00 9.26
CA LEU A 253 8.41 22.61 9.56
C LEU A 253 7.08 22.49 10.29
N TYR A 254 6.82 23.33 11.28
CA TYR A 254 5.55 23.30 12.01
C TYR A 254 4.36 23.56 11.09
N ILE A 255 4.41 24.62 10.26
CA ILE A 255 3.30 24.94 9.35
C ILE A 255 3.13 23.82 8.32
N VAL A 256 4.23 23.33 7.75
CA VAL A 256 4.22 22.24 6.76
C VAL A 256 3.61 20.98 7.35
N LEU A 257 4.01 20.59 8.57
CA LEU A 257 3.53 19.38 9.23
C LEU A 257 2.05 19.43 9.59
N VAL A 258 1.49 20.61 9.87
CA VAL A 258 0.04 20.75 10.06
C VAL A 258 -0.72 20.31 8.80
N PHE A 259 -0.26 20.73 7.62
CA PHE A 259 -0.88 20.35 6.35
C PHE A 259 -0.55 18.91 5.95
N HIS A 260 0.71 18.48 6.11
CA HIS A 260 1.17 17.12 5.86
C HIS A 260 0.28 16.11 6.59
N GLN A 261 0.18 16.28 7.91
CA GLN A 261 -0.54 15.34 8.78
C GLN A 261 -2.05 15.36 8.54
N MET A 262 -2.61 16.51 8.14
CA MET A 262 -4.01 16.58 7.72
C MET A 262 -4.25 15.83 6.41
N PHE A 263 -3.39 16.01 5.40
CA PHE A 263 -3.54 15.39 4.09
C PHE A 263 -3.32 13.87 4.14
N GLU A 264 -2.30 13.42 4.86
CA GLU A 264 -2.05 11.99 5.10
C GLU A 264 -3.21 11.38 5.89
N GLY A 265 -3.74 12.11 6.88
CA GLY A 265 -4.92 11.71 7.64
C GLY A 265 -6.18 11.56 6.78
N LEU A 266 -6.39 12.42 5.78
CA LEU A 266 -7.48 12.28 4.82
C LEU A 266 -7.34 10.99 3.99
N GLY A 267 -6.12 10.69 3.52
CA GLY A 267 -5.85 9.45 2.79
C GLY A 267 -6.12 8.21 3.63
N LEU A 268 -5.53 8.15 4.82
CA LEU A 268 -5.74 7.04 5.75
C LEU A 268 -7.20 6.91 6.19
N GLY A 269 -7.84 8.03 6.55
CA GLY A 269 -9.23 8.07 6.98
C GLY A 269 -10.20 7.57 5.91
N THR A 270 -9.96 7.91 4.63
CA THR A 270 -10.79 7.37 3.53
C THR A 270 -10.60 5.87 3.35
N ARG A 271 -9.38 5.33 3.52
CA ARG A 271 -9.15 3.87 3.49
C ARG A 271 -9.91 3.16 4.57
N ILE A 272 -9.75 3.62 5.81
CA ILE A 272 -10.47 3.07 6.96
C ILE A 272 -11.99 3.18 6.73
N ALA A 273 -12.48 4.28 6.15
CA ALA A 273 -13.90 4.48 5.88
C ALA A 273 -14.47 3.55 4.79
N THR A 274 -13.67 3.15 3.80
CA THR A 274 -14.08 2.25 2.70
C THR A 274 -13.96 0.77 3.03
N THR A 275 -13.22 0.40 4.08
CA THR A 275 -13.08 -1.00 4.51
C THR A 275 -14.34 -1.51 5.21
N ASP A 276 -14.73 -2.76 4.95
CA ASP A 276 -15.81 -3.40 5.69
C ASP A 276 -15.36 -3.76 7.12
N TRP A 277 -16.12 -3.31 8.11
CA TRP A 277 -15.87 -3.54 9.54
C TRP A 277 -16.98 -4.35 10.21
N SER A 278 -17.75 -5.11 9.44
CA SER A 278 -18.89 -5.92 9.90
C SER A 278 -18.58 -6.77 11.14
N ARG A 279 -17.38 -7.37 11.23
CA ARG A 279 -16.95 -8.18 12.39
C ARG A 279 -16.27 -7.39 13.51
N HIS A 280 -15.67 -6.24 13.20
CA HIS A 280 -14.80 -5.48 14.10
C HIS A 280 -15.16 -3.99 14.15
N ARG A 281 -16.37 -3.68 14.63
CA ARG A 281 -16.98 -2.33 14.54
C ARG A 281 -16.19 -1.21 15.26
N TYR A 282 -15.38 -1.55 16.28
CA TYR A 282 -14.59 -0.57 17.05
C TYR A 282 -13.18 -0.33 16.48
N THR A 283 -12.63 -1.29 15.73
CA THR A 283 -11.28 -1.18 15.15
C THR A 283 -11.04 0.08 14.32
N PRO A 284 -11.95 0.56 13.44
CA PRO A 284 -11.66 1.78 12.68
C PRO A 284 -11.48 3.02 13.56
N TRP A 285 -12.14 3.07 14.71
CA TRP A 285 -11.98 4.16 15.67
C TRP A 285 -10.66 4.06 16.42
N ILE A 286 -10.24 2.85 16.76
CA ILE A 286 -8.94 2.60 17.40
C ILE A 286 -7.81 3.03 16.47
N LEU A 287 -7.89 2.68 15.18
CA LEU A 287 -6.91 3.09 14.17
C LEU A 287 -6.87 4.62 14.01
N ALA A 288 -8.02 5.26 13.83
CA ALA A 288 -8.07 6.72 13.71
C ALA A 288 -7.53 7.46 14.95
N VAL A 289 -7.81 6.95 16.15
CA VAL A 289 -7.27 7.51 17.40
C VAL A 289 -5.77 7.25 17.52
N ALA A 290 -5.29 6.07 17.11
CA ALA A 290 -3.87 5.75 17.11
C ALA A 290 -3.08 6.74 16.24
N TYR A 291 -3.52 6.95 14.99
CA TYR A 291 -2.94 7.97 14.10
C TYR A 291 -2.95 9.36 14.73
N THR A 292 -4.11 9.78 15.26
CA THR A 292 -4.29 11.12 15.82
C THR A 292 -3.36 11.41 16.99
N LEU A 293 -3.10 10.41 17.84
CA LEU A 293 -2.28 10.58 19.05
C LEU A 293 -0.79 10.30 18.82
N CYS A 294 -0.42 9.60 17.75
CA CYS A 294 0.96 9.21 17.47
C CYS A 294 1.93 10.39 17.44
N THR A 295 1.74 11.33 16.53
CA THR A 295 2.63 12.51 16.36
C THR A 295 2.65 13.40 17.60
N PRO A 296 1.51 13.76 18.24
CA PRO A 296 1.51 14.53 19.49
C PRO A 296 2.29 13.86 20.63
N ILE A 297 2.16 12.54 20.80
CA ILE A 297 2.93 11.78 21.78
C ILE A 297 4.41 11.80 21.42
N ALA A 298 4.75 11.61 20.14
CA ALA A 298 6.12 11.64 19.66
C ALA A 298 6.78 13.02 19.87
N ILE A 299 6.06 14.12 19.63
CA ILE A 299 6.54 15.48 19.94
C ILE A 299 6.81 15.63 21.44
N ALA A 300 5.88 15.17 22.29
CA ALA A 300 6.05 15.24 23.74
C ALA A 300 7.25 14.42 24.22
N ILE A 301 7.45 13.22 23.68
CA ILE A 301 8.63 12.39 23.96
C ILE A 301 9.88 13.10 23.47
N GLY A 302 9.89 13.62 22.23
CA GLY A 302 11.00 14.34 21.63
C GLY A 302 11.45 15.53 22.46
N LEU A 303 10.50 16.30 23.00
CA LEU A 303 10.81 17.40 23.93
C LEU A 303 11.46 16.92 25.22
N GLY A 304 11.13 15.71 25.70
CA GLY A 304 11.68 15.12 26.91
C GLY A 304 13.05 14.46 26.71
N VAL A 305 13.31 13.89 25.53
CA VAL A 305 14.57 13.20 25.20
C VAL A 305 15.54 14.05 24.37
N ARG A 306 15.21 15.32 24.10
CA ARG A 306 15.98 16.20 23.20
C ARG A 306 17.47 16.27 23.50
N ASP A 307 17.86 16.28 24.78
CA ASP A 307 19.27 16.36 25.19
C ASP A 307 20.04 15.04 25.00
N SER A 308 19.32 13.92 24.86
CA SER A 308 19.89 12.56 24.75
C SER A 308 19.79 11.95 23.35
N TYR A 309 18.95 12.53 22.47
CA TYR A 309 18.75 12.07 21.10
C TYR A 309 18.82 13.26 20.11
N PRO A 310 20.02 13.79 19.84
CA PRO A 310 20.20 14.87 18.88
C PRO A 310 20.06 14.35 17.43
N PRO A 311 19.42 15.10 16.52
CA PRO A 311 19.19 14.69 15.13
C PRO A 311 20.45 14.26 14.38
N GLY A 312 21.55 15.01 14.53
CA GLY A 312 22.84 14.75 13.87
C GLY A 312 23.68 13.67 14.54
N SER A 313 23.22 13.08 15.64
CA SER A 313 23.97 12.00 16.28
C SER A 313 23.94 10.74 15.42
N ARG A 314 25.05 9.98 15.42
CA ARG A 314 25.16 8.71 14.69
C ARG A 314 23.99 7.75 14.97
N ARG A 315 23.52 7.70 16.21
CA ARG A 315 22.39 6.85 16.60
C ARG A 315 21.10 7.32 15.95
N SER A 316 20.86 8.63 15.93
CA SER A 316 19.67 9.23 15.30
C SER A 316 19.68 8.98 13.80
N LEU A 317 20.78 9.31 13.11
CA LEU A 317 20.92 9.14 11.67
C LEU A 317 20.67 7.70 11.21
N ILE A 318 21.33 6.71 11.86
CA ILE A 318 21.14 5.30 11.51
C ILE A 318 19.71 4.84 11.80
N THR A 319 19.16 5.22 12.96
CA THR A 319 17.83 4.78 13.40
C THR A 319 16.77 5.36 12.47
N ASN A 320 16.75 6.67 12.26
CA ASN A 320 15.80 7.35 11.38
C ASN A 320 15.95 6.83 9.95
N GLY A 321 17.18 6.77 9.43
CA GLY A 321 17.43 6.34 8.05
C GLY A 321 16.99 4.91 7.74
N VAL A 322 17.24 3.95 8.65
CA VAL A 322 16.75 2.57 8.47
C VAL A 322 15.24 2.51 8.55
N PHE A 323 14.66 3.19 9.54
CA PHE A 323 13.24 3.10 9.82
C PHE A 323 12.37 3.84 8.81
N ASP A 324 12.79 5.01 8.35
CA ASP A 324 12.16 5.73 7.26
C ASP A 324 12.31 4.96 5.94
N ALA A 325 13.43 4.27 5.68
CA ALA A 325 13.55 3.40 4.50
C ALA A 325 12.60 2.19 4.56
N ILE A 326 12.37 1.61 5.74
CA ILE A 326 11.38 0.54 5.92
C ILE A 326 9.97 1.09 5.68
N SER A 327 9.61 2.21 6.31
CA SER A 327 8.31 2.86 6.09
C SER A 327 8.10 3.26 4.63
N ALA A 328 9.14 3.77 3.95
CA ALA A 328 9.12 4.05 2.52
C ALA A 328 8.74 2.81 1.73
N GLY A 329 9.39 1.67 1.97
CA GLY A 329 9.07 0.41 1.29
C GLY A 329 7.63 -0.04 1.51
N ILE A 330 7.10 0.14 2.72
CA ILE A 330 5.70 -0.15 3.05
C ILE A 330 4.75 0.77 2.27
N LEU A 331 4.99 2.09 2.30
CA LEU A 331 4.11 3.07 1.65
C LEU A 331 4.24 3.06 0.12
N VAL A 332 5.40 2.72 -0.43
CA VAL A 332 5.58 2.55 -1.88
C VAL A 332 4.78 1.35 -2.35
N TYR A 333 4.90 0.21 -1.66
CA TYR A 333 4.16 -1.01 -2.01
C TYR A 333 2.65 -0.76 -1.92
N THR A 334 2.18 -0.29 -0.76
CA THR A 334 0.76 -0.01 -0.56
C THR A 334 0.25 1.09 -1.49
N GLY A 335 0.99 2.19 -1.67
CA GLY A 335 0.59 3.31 -2.54
C GLY A 335 0.47 2.92 -4.01
N ILE A 336 1.42 2.16 -4.55
CA ILE A 336 1.44 1.79 -5.97
C ILE A 336 0.54 0.58 -6.26
N VAL A 337 0.70 -0.49 -5.49
CA VAL A 337 0.03 -1.77 -5.75
C VAL A 337 -1.39 -1.74 -5.17
N GLU A 338 -1.51 -1.44 -3.88
CA GLU A 338 -2.79 -1.53 -3.17
C GLU A 338 -3.74 -0.37 -3.43
N LEU A 339 -3.21 0.85 -3.62
CA LEU A 339 -4.03 2.02 -3.89
C LEU A 339 -4.14 2.27 -5.39
N MET A 340 -3.05 2.62 -6.06
CA MET A 340 -3.12 3.09 -7.43
C MET A 340 -3.57 1.99 -8.41
N ALA A 341 -2.98 0.80 -8.38
CA ALA A 341 -3.38 -0.27 -9.30
C ALA A 341 -4.80 -0.76 -9.00
N HIS A 342 -5.14 -1.03 -7.73
CA HIS A 342 -6.47 -1.50 -7.37
C HIS A 342 -7.59 -0.49 -7.66
N GLU A 343 -7.35 0.81 -7.46
CA GLU A 343 -8.37 1.82 -7.70
C GLU A 343 -8.61 2.15 -9.17
N PHE A 344 -7.57 2.11 -10.01
CA PHE A 344 -7.69 2.47 -11.42
C PHE A 344 -7.90 1.28 -12.36
N LEU A 345 -7.27 0.14 -12.09
CA LEU A 345 -7.28 -1.01 -12.98
C LEU A 345 -8.32 -2.06 -12.58
N TYR A 346 -8.58 -2.21 -11.28
CA TYR A 346 -9.45 -3.28 -10.76
C TYR A 346 -10.79 -2.78 -10.21
N SER A 347 -11.03 -1.46 -10.16
CA SER A 347 -12.31 -0.93 -9.67
C SER A 347 -13.38 -0.88 -10.76
N ASP A 348 -14.62 -1.19 -10.38
CA ASP A 348 -15.80 -1.03 -11.22
C ASP A 348 -16.28 0.44 -11.33
N GLU A 349 -15.61 1.36 -10.61
CA GLU A 349 -16.01 2.77 -10.44
C GLU A 349 -15.99 3.57 -11.76
N PHE A 350 -15.21 3.09 -12.74
CA PHE A 350 -15.04 3.74 -14.06
C PHE A 350 -15.74 3.00 -15.20
N LYS A 351 -16.64 2.04 -14.93
CA LYS A 351 -17.44 1.39 -15.97
C LYS A 351 -18.60 2.30 -16.43
N GLY A 352 -18.89 2.32 -17.73
CA GLY A 352 -20.04 3.03 -18.32
C GLY A 352 -19.70 4.24 -19.21
N LYS A 353 -20.74 4.93 -19.70
CA LYS A 353 -20.63 5.97 -20.76
C LYS A 353 -19.77 7.18 -20.39
N ASP A 354 -19.68 7.54 -19.11
CA ASP A 354 -18.84 8.65 -18.60
C ASP A 354 -17.59 8.17 -17.83
N GLY A 355 -17.31 6.86 -17.87
CA GLY A 355 -16.24 6.23 -17.10
C GLY A 355 -14.86 6.84 -17.34
N PHE A 356 -14.49 7.03 -18.60
CA PHE A 356 -13.20 7.61 -18.98
C PHE A 356 -12.99 9.03 -18.45
N ARG A 357 -14.04 9.87 -18.47
CA ARG A 357 -13.95 11.24 -17.93
C ARG A 357 -13.76 11.24 -16.42
N ARG A 358 -14.46 10.35 -15.71
CA ARG A 358 -14.31 10.18 -14.26
C ARG A 358 -12.92 9.64 -13.89
N MET A 359 -12.39 8.70 -14.67
CA MET A 359 -11.04 8.18 -14.50
C MET A 359 -9.98 9.27 -14.67
N LEU A 360 -10.09 10.10 -15.72
CA LEU A 360 -9.18 11.24 -15.91
C LEU A 360 -9.28 12.26 -14.76
N LEU A 361 -10.49 12.52 -14.26
CA LEU A 361 -10.69 13.39 -13.10
C LEU A 361 -10.05 12.80 -11.84
N ALA A 362 -10.25 11.51 -11.57
CA ALA A 362 -9.62 10.80 -10.45
C ALA A 362 -8.10 10.89 -10.54
N TYR A 363 -7.54 10.62 -11.72
CA TYR A 363 -6.10 10.69 -11.96
C TYR A 363 -5.56 12.10 -11.75
N PHE A 364 -6.24 13.12 -12.26
CA PHE A 364 -5.86 14.51 -12.03
C PHE A 364 -5.88 14.88 -10.55
N VAL A 365 -6.92 14.49 -9.80
CA VAL A 365 -7.02 14.74 -8.36
C VAL A 365 -5.92 14.01 -7.59
N MET A 366 -5.59 12.78 -7.98
CA MET A 366 -4.46 12.02 -7.41
C MET A 366 -3.13 12.73 -7.67
N CYS A 367 -2.85 13.14 -8.91
CA CYS A 367 -1.65 13.92 -9.23
C CYS A 367 -1.60 15.25 -8.46
N TRP A 368 -2.74 15.88 -8.23
CA TRP A 368 -2.81 17.09 -7.43
C TRP A 368 -2.46 16.84 -5.96
N GLY A 369 -2.96 15.75 -5.37
CA GLY A 369 -2.58 15.31 -4.02
C GLY A 369 -1.08 15.04 -3.90
N ALA A 370 -0.52 14.27 -4.83
CA ALA A 370 0.91 13.99 -4.88
C ALA A 370 1.73 15.27 -5.05
N GLY A 371 1.31 16.18 -5.94
CA GLY A 371 1.99 17.45 -6.19
C GLY A 371 1.95 18.41 -5.00
N LEU A 372 0.83 18.49 -4.27
CA LEU A 372 0.75 19.28 -3.04
C LEU A 372 1.63 18.71 -1.94
N MET A 373 1.63 17.39 -1.78
CA MET A 373 2.47 16.72 -0.80
C MET A 373 3.97 16.87 -1.13
N ALA A 374 4.33 16.82 -2.41
CA ALA A 374 5.68 17.12 -2.89
C ALA A 374 6.10 18.57 -2.63
N LEU A 375 5.18 19.52 -2.86
CA LEU A 375 5.42 20.94 -2.58
C LEU A 375 5.68 21.19 -1.09
N LEU A 376 4.93 20.50 -0.22
CA LEU A 376 5.19 20.54 1.22
C LEU A 376 6.58 20.00 1.54
N GLY A 377 7.04 18.94 0.89
CA GLY A 377 8.40 18.40 1.08
C GLY A 377 9.51 19.37 0.68
N LYS A 378 9.29 20.20 -0.33
CA LYS A 378 10.24 21.26 -0.69
C LYS A 378 10.36 22.38 0.36
N TRP A 379 9.31 22.57 1.17
CA TRP A 379 9.24 23.63 2.19
C TRP A 379 9.46 23.13 3.61
N ALA A 380 9.40 21.81 3.81
CA ALA A 380 9.96 21.16 4.97
C ALA A 380 11.47 21.35 4.94
#